data_AF-A0A183THV1-F1
#
_entry.id   AF-A0A183THV1-F1
#
_cell.length_a   1.000
_cell.length_b   1.000
_cell.length_c   1.000
_cell.angle_alpha   90.00
_cell.angle_beta   90.00
_cell.angle_gamma   90.00
#
_symmetry.space_group_name_H-M   'P 1'
#
loop_
_entity.id
_entity.type
_entity.pdbx_description
1 polymer ?
#
loop_
_entity_poly.entity_id
_entity_poly.type
_entity_poly.pdbx_seq_one_letter_code
_entity_poly.pdbx_strand_id
1 'polypeptide(L)'
;MSSAAHVISTYVDHPIAASTTAFYRRLRLVQKRLCDVQDAWMMRKAEEIQGYADRNEWKNLFAATKAVYGPPVKGAARLLSANGRTLLTEKTQILTRWAEHFQSVLNQPSTISDADHDLPPFLQETIRAVQQLSSGKAPGSDASSTEIYKDGGPQLMN
;
A
#
# COMPACT_ATOMS: atom_id res chain seq x y z
N MET A 1 -27.44 12.96 -62.18
CA MET A 1 -26.95 11.62 -61.76
C MET A 1 -26.46 11.64 -60.30
N SER A 2 -27.28 12.11 -59.34
CA SER A 2 -26.85 12.27 -57.91
C SER A 2 -27.76 11.57 -56.89
N SER A 3 -28.85 10.92 -57.32
CA SER A 3 -29.80 10.26 -56.40
C SER A 3 -29.49 8.77 -56.18
N ALA A 4 -29.04 8.05 -57.22
CA ALA A 4 -28.74 6.63 -57.12
C ALA A 4 -27.48 6.32 -56.28
N ALA A 5 -26.45 7.17 -56.32
CA ALA A 5 -25.22 6.97 -55.56
C ALA A 5 -25.43 7.16 -54.04
N HIS A 6 -26.34 8.04 -53.63
CA HIS A 6 -26.64 8.31 -52.22
C HIS A 6 -27.50 7.20 -51.60
N VAL A 7 -28.41 6.59 -52.38
CA VAL A 7 -29.23 5.46 -51.95
C VAL A 7 -28.40 4.17 -51.79
N ILE A 8 -27.41 3.95 -52.65
CA ILE A 8 -26.53 2.77 -52.54
C ILE A 8 -25.59 2.87 -51.32
N SER A 9 -25.05 4.06 -51.04
CA SER A 9 -24.21 4.28 -49.84
C SER A 9 -25.01 4.05 -48.54
N THR A 10 -26.24 4.53 -48.47
CA THR A 10 -27.09 4.37 -47.27
C THR A 10 -27.60 2.94 -47.05
N TYR A 11 -27.73 2.13 -48.11
CA TYR A 11 -28.13 0.72 -48.03
C TYR A 11 -27.00 -0.22 -47.55
N VAL A 12 -25.75 0.09 -47.85
CA VAL A 12 -24.59 -0.77 -47.52
C VAL A 12 -24.10 -0.54 -46.08
N ASP A 13 -24.09 0.70 -45.60
CA ASP A 13 -23.48 1.04 -44.30
C ASP A 13 -24.38 0.71 -43.09
N HIS A 14 -25.70 0.77 -43.27
CA HIS A 14 -26.67 0.61 -42.17
C HIS A 14 -26.81 -0.84 -41.63
N PRO A 15 -26.94 -1.89 -42.47
CA PRO A 15 -27.04 -3.27 -41.97
C PRO A 15 -25.72 -3.80 -41.38
N ILE A 16 -24.56 -3.28 -41.82
CA ILE A 16 -23.24 -3.64 -41.27
C ILE A 16 -23.06 -3.04 -39.87
N ALA A 17 -23.45 -1.78 -39.66
CA ALA A 17 -23.40 -1.14 -38.34
C ALA A 17 -24.36 -1.82 -37.34
N ALA A 18 -25.58 -2.17 -37.77
CA ALA A 18 -26.58 -2.86 -36.94
C ALA A 18 -26.14 -4.27 -36.53
N SER A 19 -25.57 -5.04 -37.46
CA SER A 19 -25.04 -6.40 -37.18
C SER A 19 -23.79 -6.38 -36.29
N THR A 20 -22.89 -5.41 -36.49
CA THR A 20 -21.73 -5.18 -35.62
C THR A 20 -22.17 -4.84 -34.20
N THR A 21 -23.15 -3.94 -34.05
CA THR A 21 -23.73 -3.58 -32.74
C THR A 21 -24.39 -4.78 -32.06
N ALA A 22 -25.12 -5.61 -32.81
CA ALA A 22 -25.72 -6.83 -32.28
C ALA A 22 -24.67 -7.85 -31.80
N PHE A 23 -23.56 -7.98 -32.52
CA PHE A 23 -22.44 -8.85 -32.15
C PHE A 23 -21.78 -8.42 -30.83
N TYR A 24 -21.40 -7.15 -30.68
CA TYR A 24 -20.81 -6.65 -29.43
C TYR A 24 -21.77 -6.71 -28.24
N ARG A 25 -23.08 -6.52 -28.47
CA ARG A 25 -24.10 -6.74 -27.42
C ARG A 25 -24.10 -8.19 -26.93
N ARG A 26 -23.96 -9.17 -27.83
CA ARG A 26 -23.85 -10.59 -27.46
C ARG A 26 -22.56 -10.87 -26.68
N LEU A 27 -21.42 -10.33 -27.13
CA LEU A 27 -20.15 -10.44 -26.41
C LEU A 27 -20.25 -9.90 -24.98
N ARG A 28 -20.81 -8.69 -24.80
CA ARG A 28 -21.02 -8.11 -23.46
C ARG A 28 -21.91 -8.96 -22.57
N LEU A 29 -22.95 -9.58 -23.14
CA LEU A 29 -23.83 -10.46 -22.36
C LEU A 29 -23.09 -11.72 -21.90
N VAL A 30 -22.28 -12.32 -22.78
CA VAL A 30 -21.47 -13.50 -22.45
C VAL A 30 -20.41 -13.16 -21.40
N GLN A 31 -19.70 -12.05 -21.58
CA GLN A 31 -18.72 -11.55 -20.61
C GLN A 31 -19.37 -11.27 -19.26
N LYS A 32 -20.50 -10.56 -19.26
CA LYS A 32 -21.24 -10.28 -18.02
C LYS A 32 -21.63 -11.56 -17.30
N ARG A 33 -22.19 -12.55 -18.01
CA ARG A 33 -22.55 -13.85 -17.41
C ARG A 33 -21.33 -14.58 -16.83
N LEU A 34 -20.18 -14.52 -17.51
CA LEU A 34 -18.94 -15.11 -17.01
C LEU A 34 -18.49 -14.42 -15.71
N CYS A 35 -18.50 -13.08 -15.69
CA CYS A 35 -18.19 -12.30 -14.49
C CYS A 35 -19.16 -12.62 -13.35
N ASP A 36 -20.48 -12.59 -13.60
CA ASP A 36 -21.49 -12.88 -12.59
C ASP A 36 -21.30 -14.26 -11.96
N VAL A 37 -20.97 -15.28 -12.76
CA VAL A 37 -20.69 -16.64 -12.28
C VAL A 37 -19.40 -16.69 -11.45
N GLN A 38 -18.35 -15.98 -11.89
CA GLN A 38 -17.07 -15.94 -11.19
C GLN A 38 -17.20 -15.20 -9.85
N ASP A 39 -17.89 -14.06 -9.83
CA ASP A 39 -18.16 -13.27 -8.63
C ASP A 39 -19.01 -14.05 -7.63
N ALA A 40 -20.04 -14.77 -8.08
CA ALA A 40 -20.86 -15.62 -7.23
C ALA A 40 -20.07 -16.80 -6.63
N TRP A 41 -19.05 -17.32 -7.33
CA TRP A 41 -18.13 -18.30 -6.76
C TRP A 41 -17.18 -17.68 -5.74
N MET A 42 -16.60 -16.51 -6.05
CA MET A 42 -15.70 -15.77 -5.16
C MET A 42 -16.39 -15.37 -3.86
N MET A 43 -17.62 -14.86 -3.94
CA MET A 43 -18.42 -14.46 -2.79
C MET A 43 -18.68 -15.65 -1.85
N ARG A 44 -19.14 -16.79 -2.40
CA ARG A 44 -19.33 -18.01 -1.60
C ARG A 44 -18.04 -18.51 -0.96
N LYS A 45 -16.90 -18.40 -1.66
CA LYS A 45 -15.60 -18.77 -1.09
C LYS A 45 -15.15 -17.82 0.02
N ALA A 46 -15.43 -16.53 -0.11
CA ALA A 46 -15.15 -15.55 0.94
C ALA A 46 -16.00 -15.84 2.18
N GLU A 47 -17.29 -16.11 2.03
CA GLU A 47 -18.20 -16.48 3.14
C GLU A 47 -17.74 -17.76 3.84
N GLU A 48 -17.34 -18.78 3.09
CA GLU A 48 -16.82 -20.03 3.65
C GLU A 48 -15.56 -19.78 4.50
N ILE A 49 -14.59 -19.01 3.96
CA ILE A 49 -13.34 -18.69 4.66
C ILE A 49 -13.60 -17.82 5.90
N GLN A 50 -14.46 -16.81 5.78
CA GLN A 50 -14.86 -15.96 6.89
C GLN A 50 -15.53 -16.78 7.99
N GLY A 51 -16.43 -17.71 7.62
CA GLY A 51 -17.08 -18.59 8.58
C GLY A 51 -16.09 -19.46 9.36
N TYR A 52 -14.98 -19.90 8.75
CA TYR A 52 -13.90 -20.58 9.48
C TYR A 52 -13.16 -19.64 10.43
N ALA A 53 -12.92 -18.39 10.01
CA ALA A 53 -12.27 -17.39 10.86
C ALA A 53 -13.12 -17.08 12.10
N ASP A 54 -14.42 -16.84 11.91
CA ASP A 54 -15.37 -16.51 12.98
C ASP A 54 -15.50 -17.64 14.01
N ARG A 55 -15.37 -18.90 13.56
CA ARG A 55 -15.38 -20.10 14.42
C ARG A 55 -14.00 -20.47 14.98
N ASN A 56 -12.96 -19.67 14.70
CA ASN A 56 -11.58 -19.92 15.10
C ASN A 56 -11.03 -21.29 14.60
N GLU A 57 -11.51 -21.76 13.45
CA GLU A 57 -11.13 -23.04 12.84
C GLU A 57 -9.90 -22.88 11.92
N TRP A 58 -8.75 -22.55 12.50
CA TRP A 58 -7.53 -22.23 11.74
C TRP A 58 -7.07 -23.28 10.73
N LYS A 59 -7.26 -24.57 11.03
CA LYS A 59 -6.92 -25.66 10.09
C LYS A 59 -7.78 -25.60 8.82
N ASN A 60 -9.07 -25.36 8.97
CA ASN A 60 -10.01 -25.31 7.86
C ASN A 60 -9.85 -24.02 7.06
N LEU A 61 -9.59 -22.90 7.73
CA LEU A 61 -9.22 -21.64 7.08
C LEU A 61 -8.00 -21.85 6.18
N PHE A 62 -6.91 -22.41 6.71
CA PHE A 62 -5.70 -22.64 5.94
C PHE A 62 -5.94 -23.58 4.74
N ALA A 63 -6.71 -24.66 4.94
CA ALA A 63 -7.07 -25.58 3.86
C ALA A 63 -7.91 -24.90 2.76
N ALA A 64 -8.91 -24.11 3.15
CA ALA A 64 -9.80 -23.39 2.24
C ALA A 64 -9.06 -22.31 1.44
N THR A 65 -8.20 -21.51 2.08
CA THR A 65 -7.36 -20.52 1.41
C THR A 65 -6.44 -21.20 0.40
N LYS A 66 -5.79 -22.31 0.78
CA LYS A 66 -4.93 -23.07 -0.13
C LYS A 66 -5.69 -23.64 -1.35
N ALA A 67 -6.94 -24.03 -1.18
CA ALA A 67 -7.77 -24.52 -2.27
C ALA A 67 -8.11 -23.43 -3.30
N VAL A 68 -8.25 -22.16 -2.88
CA VAL A 68 -8.52 -21.02 -3.78
C VAL A 68 -7.30 -20.67 -4.64
N TYR A 69 -6.11 -20.65 -4.04
CA TYR A 69 -4.87 -20.31 -4.76
C TYR A 69 -4.31 -21.46 -5.62
N GLY A 70 -4.91 -22.65 -5.52
CA GLY A 70 -4.50 -23.83 -6.28
C GLY A 70 -3.23 -24.50 -5.74
N PRO A 71 -2.67 -25.48 -6.48
CA PRO A 71 -1.44 -26.15 -6.10
C PRO A 71 -0.32 -25.12 -5.85
N PRO A 72 0.51 -25.28 -4.80
CA PRO A 72 1.62 -24.39 -4.59
C PRO A 72 2.46 -24.37 -5.86
N VAL A 73 2.58 -23.19 -6.50
CA VAL A 73 3.57 -22.98 -7.53
C VAL A 73 4.91 -23.14 -6.81
N LYS A 74 5.53 -24.32 -6.94
CA LYS A 74 6.89 -24.59 -6.43
C LYS A 74 7.88 -23.79 -7.28
N GLY A 75 7.79 -22.47 -7.21
CA GLY A 75 8.97 -21.64 -7.36
C GLY A 75 9.77 -21.88 -6.10
N ALA A 76 10.78 -22.75 -6.16
CA ALA A 76 11.82 -22.70 -5.15
C ALA A 76 12.35 -21.27 -5.17
N ALA A 77 12.00 -20.47 -4.16
CA ALA A 77 12.51 -19.13 -4.01
C ALA A 77 14.01 -19.29 -3.84
N ARG A 78 14.76 -19.09 -4.93
CA ARG A 78 16.21 -19.18 -4.92
C ARG A 78 16.71 -18.00 -4.12
N LEU A 79 16.99 -18.23 -2.84
CA LEU A 79 17.51 -17.20 -1.95
C LEU A 79 18.99 -17.02 -2.26
N LEU A 80 19.46 -15.79 -2.30
CA LEU A 80 20.90 -15.53 -2.45
C LEU A 80 21.59 -15.58 -1.10
N SER A 81 22.85 -16.04 -1.10
CA SER A 81 23.77 -15.93 0.03
C SER A 81 24.02 -14.48 0.43
N ALA A 82 24.59 -14.26 1.62
CA ALA A 82 24.91 -12.92 2.14
C ALA A 82 25.77 -12.07 1.19
N ASN A 83 26.69 -12.72 0.48
CA ASN A 83 27.56 -12.10 -0.51
C ASN A 83 26.93 -11.98 -1.91
N GLY A 84 25.69 -12.43 -2.12
CA GLY A 84 24.96 -12.33 -3.38
C GLY A 84 25.44 -13.25 -4.51
N ARG A 85 26.42 -14.12 -4.27
CA ARG A 85 27.11 -14.88 -5.33
C ARG A 85 26.60 -16.31 -5.50
N THR A 86 25.92 -16.85 -4.50
CA THR A 86 25.52 -18.26 -4.47
C THR A 86 24.03 -18.37 -4.26
N LEU A 87 23.36 -19.20 -5.07
CA LEU A 87 21.95 -19.52 -4.90
C LEU A 87 21.83 -20.63 -3.85
N LEU A 88 21.12 -20.34 -2.78
CA LEU A 88 20.82 -21.28 -1.70
C LEU A 88 19.60 -22.09 -2.11
N THR A 89 19.81 -23.37 -2.36
CA THR A 89 18.76 -24.34 -2.74
C THR A 89 18.43 -25.31 -1.61
N GLU A 90 19.34 -25.47 -0.65
CA GLU A 90 19.15 -26.34 0.51
C GLU A 90 18.37 -25.61 1.62
N LYS A 91 17.41 -26.31 2.23
CA LYS A 91 16.54 -25.77 3.29
C LYS A 91 17.34 -25.28 4.51
N THR A 92 18.39 -25.98 4.90
CA THR A 92 19.27 -25.62 6.01
C THR A 92 19.99 -24.29 5.73
N GLN A 93 20.56 -24.15 4.54
CA GLN A 93 21.26 -22.93 4.12
C GLN A 93 20.31 -21.73 4.04
N ILE A 94 19.08 -21.93 3.54
CA ILE A 94 18.04 -20.90 3.51
C ILE A 94 17.69 -20.45 4.95
N LEU A 95 17.48 -21.38 5.89
CA LEU A 95 17.15 -21.05 7.27
C LEU A 95 18.29 -20.30 7.99
N THR A 96 19.54 -20.72 7.79
CA THR A 96 20.70 -20.00 8.32
C THR A 96 20.76 -18.59 7.76
N ARG A 97 20.53 -18.41 6.45
CA ARG A 97 20.53 -17.08 5.82
C ARG A 97 19.42 -16.16 6.34
N TRP A 98 18.23 -16.71 6.60
CA TRP A 98 17.16 -15.96 7.26
C TRP A 98 17.57 -15.51 8.67
N ALA A 99 18.18 -16.41 9.46
CA ALA A 99 18.66 -16.07 10.80
C ALA A 99 19.71 -14.96 10.75
N GLU A 100 20.69 -15.03 9.85
CA GLU A 100 21.69 -13.97 9.63
C GLU A 100 21.04 -12.63 9.27
N HIS A 101 20.06 -12.64 8.35
CA HIS A 101 19.38 -11.43 7.91
C HIS A 101 18.61 -10.77 9.06
N PHE A 102 17.81 -11.55 9.81
CA PHE A 102 17.07 -11.03 10.95
C PHE A 102 18.00 -10.56 12.07
N GLN A 103 19.11 -11.28 12.33
CA GLN A 103 20.11 -10.83 13.30
C GLN A 103 20.72 -9.50 12.91
N SER A 104 21.04 -9.30 11.62
CA SER A 104 21.58 -8.02 11.12
C SER A 104 20.57 -6.88 11.23
N VAL A 105 19.29 -7.14 10.96
CA VAL A 105 18.25 -6.12 10.98
C VAL A 105 17.86 -5.75 12.43
N LEU A 106 17.76 -6.73 13.31
CA LEU A 106 17.26 -6.53 14.68
C LEU A 106 18.34 -6.11 15.67
N ASN A 107 19.60 -6.49 15.44
CA ASN A 107 20.71 -6.16 16.34
C ASN A 107 21.62 -5.08 15.75
N GLN A 108 21.14 -4.27 14.80
CA GLN A 108 21.90 -3.13 14.32
C GLN A 108 22.05 -2.13 15.49
N PRO A 109 23.28 -1.84 15.95
CA PRO A 109 23.47 -0.86 17.01
C PRO A 109 22.96 0.49 16.52
N SER A 110 22.01 1.05 17.25
CA SER A 110 21.57 2.42 17.05
C SER A 110 22.73 3.33 17.45
N THR A 111 23.39 3.97 16.48
CA THR A 111 24.28 5.11 16.74
C THR A 111 23.44 6.31 17.16
N ILE A 112 22.73 6.18 18.28
CA ILE A 112 22.28 7.34 19.04
C ILE A 112 23.49 7.61 19.93
N SER A 113 24.38 8.47 19.44
CA SER A 113 25.44 9.03 20.25
C SER A 113 24.78 9.66 21.47
N ASP A 114 25.10 9.16 22.66
CA ASP A 114 24.61 9.64 23.97
C ASP A 114 25.17 11.04 24.32
N ALA A 115 25.58 11.79 23.30
CA ALA A 115 26.20 13.11 23.41
C ALA A 115 25.20 14.25 23.15
N ASP A 116 23.91 13.94 22.99
CA ASP A 116 22.87 14.90 22.60
C ASP A 116 21.76 15.05 23.66
N HIS A 117 22.02 14.60 24.89
CA HIS A 117 21.11 14.81 26.02
C HIS A 117 21.64 15.74 27.11
N ASP A 118 22.82 16.33 26.92
CA ASP A 118 23.38 17.32 27.85
C ASP A 118 23.84 18.62 27.15
N LEU A 119 23.51 18.81 25.87
CA LEU A 119 23.77 20.10 25.23
C LEU A 119 22.54 21.00 25.42
N PRO A 120 22.65 22.09 26.21
CA PRO A 120 21.59 23.08 26.28
C PRO A 120 21.32 23.62 24.86
N PRO A 121 20.06 23.89 24.48
CA PRO A 121 19.74 24.35 23.14
C PRO A 121 20.62 25.55 22.80
N PHE A 122 21.35 25.44 21.68
CA PHE A 122 22.29 26.46 21.26
C PHE A 122 21.54 27.79 21.18
N LEU A 123 22.11 28.84 21.77
CA LEU A 123 21.45 30.13 22.00
C LEU A 123 20.75 30.67 20.73
N GLN A 124 21.32 30.38 19.56
CA GLN A 124 20.81 30.74 18.25
C GLN A 124 19.54 29.99 17.81
N GLU A 125 19.36 28.73 18.23
CA GLU A 125 18.15 27.93 17.97
C GLU A 125 16.99 28.41 18.83
N THR A 126 17.26 28.73 20.10
CA THR A 126 16.28 29.35 21.00
C THR A 126 15.82 30.70 20.44
N ILE A 127 16.77 31.57 20.03
CA ILE A 127 16.45 32.85 19.38
C ILE A 127 15.62 32.65 18.10
N ARG A 128 15.94 31.63 17.29
CA ARG A 128 15.22 31.34 16.06
C ARG A 128 13.80 30.85 16.31
N ALA A 129 13.60 29.91 17.24
CA ALA A 129 12.28 29.39 17.60
C ALA A 129 11.38 30.53 18.12
N VAL A 130 11.97 31.42 18.91
CA VAL A 130 11.31 32.60 19.46
C VAL A 130 10.96 33.58 18.36
N GLN A 131 11.86 33.86 17.43
CA GLN A 131 11.56 34.70 16.28
C GLN A 131 10.45 34.12 15.40
N GLN A 132 10.30 32.79 15.33
CA GLN A 132 9.26 32.12 14.55
C GLN A 132 7.91 31.94 15.27
N LEU A 133 7.79 32.28 16.55
CA LEU A 133 6.50 32.34 17.24
C LEU A 133 5.62 33.44 16.63
N SER A 134 4.43 33.06 16.17
CA SER A 134 3.40 33.94 15.61
C SER A 134 2.75 34.79 16.72
N SER A 135 2.69 36.11 16.54
CA SER A 135 1.93 37.02 17.42
C SER A 135 0.42 36.90 17.18
N GLY A 136 -0.39 37.15 18.21
CA GLY A 136 -1.86 37.14 18.13
C GLY A 136 -2.57 35.81 18.44
N LYS A 137 -1.88 34.81 19.02
CA LYS A 137 -2.54 33.61 19.56
C LYS A 137 -3.16 33.92 20.93
N ALA A 138 -4.33 33.33 21.20
CA ALA A 138 -5.00 33.46 22.50
C ALA A 138 -4.09 32.93 23.64
N PRO A 139 -4.03 33.60 24.81
CA PRO A 139 -3.21 33.15 25.93
C PRO A 139 -3.61 31.75 26.37
N GLY A 140 -2.62 30.92 26.72
CA GLY A 140 -2.88 29.61 27.34
C GLY A 140 -3.55 29.76 28.71
N SER A 141 -3.94 28.65 29.32
CA SER A 141 -4.64 28.62 30.63
C SER A 141 -3.90 29.35 31.76
N ASP A 142 -2.61 29.61 31.58
CA ASP A 142 -1.73 30.31 32.52
C ASP A 142 -1.64 31.82 32.23
N ALA A 143 -2.55 32.36 31.41
CA ALA A 143 -2.68 33.77 31.03
C ALA A 143 -1.40 34.44 30.45
N SER A 144 -0.45 33.65 29.96
CA SER A 144 0.82 34.16 29.42
C SER A 144 0.71 34.36 27.91
N SER A 145 0.74 35.63 27.46
CA SER A 145 0.80 35.98 26.04
C SER A 145 2.22 35.80 25.50
N THR A 146 2.35 35.24 24.30
CA THR A 146 3.63 35.04 23.60
C THR A 146 4.39 36.34 23.31
N GLU A 147 3.74 37.50 23.45
CA GLU A 147 4.36 38.83 23.35
C GLU A 147 5.38 39.10 24.46
N ILE A 148 5.16 38.59 25.68
CA ILE A 148 6.07 38.83 26.82
C ILE A 148 7.47 38.25 26.56
N TYR A 149 7.54 37.14 25.84
CA TYR A 149 8.81 36.49 25.49
C TYR A 149 9.57 37.28 24.40
N LYS A 150 8.87 37.92 23.46
CA LYS A 150 9.50 38.70 22.38
C LYS A 150 10.10 40.01 22.91
N ASP A 151 9.39 40.68 23.81
CA ASP A 151 9.79 41.99 24.35
C ASP A 151 10.75 41.90 25.55
N GLY A 152 10.71 40.80 26.32
CA GLY A 152 11.57 40.59 27.50
C GLY A 152 12.92 39.92 27.25
N GLY A 153 13.23 39.52 26.00
CA GLY A 153 14.36 38.64 25.66
C GLY A 153 15.72 39.05 26.26
N PRO A 154 16.18 40.30 26.19
CA PRO A 154 17.50 40.66 26.71
C PRO A 154 17.59 40.78 28.24
N GLN A 155 16.48 40.87 28.98
CA GLN A 155 16.49 41.06 30.44
C GLN A 155 16.21 39.79 31.26
N LEU A 156 15.85 38.68 30.62
CA LEU A 156 15.64 37.38 31.28
C LEU A 156 16.86 36.45 31.25
N MET A 157 17.99 36.90 30.68
CA MET A 157 19.24 36.14 30.60
C MET A 157 20.37 36.81 31.38
N ASN A 158 20.10 37.18 32.64
CA ASN A 158 21.12 37.52 33.64
C ASN A 158 20.76 36.88 34.99
#